data_AF-A0A1I3Y1J6-F1
#
_entry.id   AF-A0A1I3Y1J6-F1
#
_cell.length_a   1.000
_cell.length_b   1.000
_cell.length_c   1.000
_cell.angle_alpha   90.00
_cell.angle_beta   90.00
_cell.angle_gamma   90.00
#
_symmetry.space_group_name_H-M   'P 1'
#
loop_
_entity.id
_entity.type
_entity.pdbx_description
1 polymer ?
#
loop_
_entity_poly.entity_id
_entity_poly.type
_entity_poly.pdbx_seq_one_letter_code
_entity_poly.pdbx_strand_id
1 'polypeptide(L)'
;MRLFSRLAAGALISFGLGGFAVAQDEKQAPIPFEGGTLTITENADQEKIVAFDGKELARNYVAYFDKIVDLAGVKVALFDVGDGGNACGLAAVLVWKPKDGDIQSISIGADDCGAPPAAVTENSIFFVPYPLPGETLPVKVWAPDTGLQVHGDLTYAPQPGTDWADLDPQQFVDGIIGAFRNEAVYKAAQKLLGSDMTNFATSLMVNGGTEKMPSGVFSASGCIPHACGTYDGFMAVDPKAKKLYFAQQSDQPEPKAWPALGEWPAEIRDTMNSALTAKQ
;
A
#
# COMPACT_ATOMS: atom_id res chain seq x y z
N MET A 1 -28.52 31.02 -64.62
CA MET A 1 -27.17 31.54 -64.26
C MET A 1 -26.54 30.52 -63.32
N ARG A 2 -25.44 29.80 -63.60
CA ARG A 2 -24.14 30.17 -64.24
C ARG A 2 -23.52 31.45 -63.65
N LEU A 3 -22.25 31.51 -63.21
CA LEU A 3 -21.26 30.49 -62.76
C LEU A 3 -20.02 31.26 -62.19
N PHE A 4 -19.08 30.59 -61.49
CA PHE A 4 -17.77 31.12 -61.00
C PHE A 4 -17.85 32.15 -59.84
N SER A 5 -16.89 32.38 -58.94
CA SER A 5 -15.56 31.82 -58.54
C SER A 5 -15.17 32.53 -57.20
N ARG A 6 -14.15 32.22 -56.37
CA ARG A 6 -13.05 31.20 -56.24
C ARG A 6 -12.49 31.35 -54.79
N LEU A 7 -11.86 30.30 -54.20
CA LEU A 7 -10.72 30.29 -53.22
C LEU A 7 -10.74 28.95 -52.44
N ALA A 8 -9.77 28.05 -52.66
CA ALA A 8 -8.53 27.87 -51.88
C ALA A 8 -8.80 27.25 -50.48
N ALA A 9 -8.69 25.93 -50.31
CA ALA A 9 -7.45 25.15 -50.13
C ALA A 9 -6.93 25.16 -48.67
N GLY A 10 -6.96 23.99 -48.03
CA GLY A 10 -6.56 23.80 -46.63
C GLY A 10 -6.80 22.36 -46.16
N ALA A 11 -6.02 21.40 -46.67
CA ALA A 11 -6.09 20.02 -46.21
C ALA A 11 -5.28 19.86 -44.91
N LEU A 12 -5.97 19.65 -43.79
CA LEU A 12 -5.35 19.31 -42.51
C LEU A 12 -5.25 17.79 -42.39
N ILE A 13 -4.02 17.29 -42.54
CA ILE A 13 -3.67 15.90 -42.25
C ILE A 13 -3.69 15.74 -40.72
N SER A 14 -4.75 15.11 -40.20
CA SER A 14 -4.78 14.70 -38.80
C SER A 14 -3.80 13.54 -38.60
N PHE A 15 -2.66 13.85 -37.98
CA PHE A 15 -1.68 12.85 -37.55
C PHE A 15 -2.34 11.80 -36.64
N GLY A 16 -1.94 10.54 -36.82
CA GLY A 16 -2.42 9.45 -35.96
C GLY A 16 -1.91 9.62 -34.53
N LEU A 17 -2.85 9.68 -33.58
CA LEU A 17 -2.55 9.52 -32.16
C LEU A 17 -2.40 8.03 -31.85
N GLY A 18 -1.17 7.53 -32.03
CA GLY A 18 -0.71 6.30 -31.39
C GLY A 18 -0.09 6.61 -30.01
N GLY A 19 -0.30 5.71 -29.05
CA GLY A 19 0.11 5.88 -27.65
C GLY A 19 -1.10 6.23 -26.75
N PHE A 20 -1.40 5.52 -25.67
CA PHE A 20 -0.63 4.48 -24.95
C PHE A 20 -1.56 3.33 -24.56
N ALA A 21 -1.30 2.13 -25.08
CA ALA A 21 -2.08 0.92 -24.76
C ALA A 21 -1.27 -0.39 -25.00
N VAL A 22 0.06 -0.34 -24.85
CA VAL A 22 0.96 -1.51 -25.00
C VAL A 22 2.11 -1.39 -24.01
N ALA A 23 1.99 -2.04 -22.83
CA ALA A 23 3.08 -2.17 -21.85
C ALA A 23 2.87 -3.26 -20.78
N GLN A 24 1.80 -4.06 -20.82
CA GLN A 24 1.50 -5.08 -19.79
C GLN A 24 1.71 -6.53 -20.26
N ASP A 25 2.10 -6.75 -21.52
CA ASP A 25 2.24 -8.07 -22.16
C ASP A 25 3.66 -8.39 -22.66
N GLU A 26 4.63 -7.50 -22.43
CA GLU A 26 6.03 -7.80 -22.76
C GLU A 26 6.60 -8.78 -21.72
N LYS A 27 6.79 -10.04 -22.13
CA LYS A 27 7.45 -11.06 -21.33
C LYS A 27 8.84 -10.56 -20.92
N GLN A 28 9.09 -10.51 -19.61
CA GLN A 28 10.38 -10.15 -19.04
C GLN A 28 11.50 -10.95 -19.73
N ALA A 29 12.41 -10.25 -20.40
CA ALA A 29 13.55 -10.89 -21.05
C ALA A 29 14.45 -11.58 -20.01
N PRO A 30 15.11 -12.71 -20.34
CA PRO A 30 16.03 -13.37 -19.43
C PRO A 30 17.17 -12.43 -19.00
N ILE A 31 17.51 -12.48 -17.71
CA ILE A 31 18.44 -11.54 -17.05
C ILE A 31 19.75 -12.29 -16.75
N PRO A 32 20.88 -11.94 -17.39
CA PRO A 32 22.18 -12.55 -17.07
C PRO A 32 22.61 -12.23 -15.64
N PHE A 33 22.96 -13.27 -14.86
CA PHE A 33 23.32 -13.13 -13.44
C PHE A 33 24.33 -14.20 -13.02
N GLU A 34 25.43 -13.83 -12.38
CA GLU A 34 26.39 -14.76 -11.73
C GLU A 34 26.77 -16.05 -12.50
N GLY A 35 26.94 -15.89 -13.83
CA GLY A 35 27.34 -16.95 -14.76
C GLY A 35 26.19 -17.79 -15.34
N GLY A 36 24.95 -17.57 -14.87
CA GLY A 36 23.72 -18.18 -15.36
C GLY A 36 22.67 -17.13 -15.73
N THR A 37 21.40 -17.53 -15.70
CA THR A 37 20.28 -16.70 -16.17
C THR A 37 19.11 -16.73 -15.18
N LEU A 38 18.64 -15.54 -14.79
CA LEU A 38 17.38 -15.35 -14.07
C LEU A 38 16.23 -15.18 -15.06
N THR A 39 15.09 -15.79 -14.76
CA THR A 39 13.88 -15.76 -15.60
C THR A 39 12.61 -15.58 -14.78
N ILE A 40 11.63 -14.87 -15.34
CA ILE A 40 10.24 -14.89 -14.87
C ILE A 40 9.40 -15.61 -15.93
N THR A 41 8.76 -16.71 -15.56
CA THR A 41 7.93 -17.51 -16.47
C THR A 41 6.54 -17.75 -15.89
N GLU A 42 5.50 -17.71 -16.73
CA GLU A 42 4.14 -18.06 -16.35
C GLU A 42 3.88 -19.56 -16.51
N ASN A 43 3.22 -20.20 -15.55
CA ASN A 43 2.81 -21.60 -15.63
C ASN A 43 1.35 -21.76 -16.09
N ALA A 44 0.84 -23.00 -16.15
CA ALA A 44 -0.52 -23.29 -16.61
C ALA A 44 -1.61 -22.71 -15.68
N ASP A 45 -1.28 -22.47 -14.42
CA ASP A 45 -2.15 -21.92 -13.38
C ASP A 45 -2.05 -20.38 -13.28
N GLN A 46 -1.37 -19.75 -14.25
CA GLN A 46 -1.09 -18.30 -14.36
C GLN A 46 -0.15 -17.73 -13.28
N GLU A 47 0.48 -18.58 -12.47
CA GLU A 47 1.51 -18.17 -11.51
C GLU A 47 2.79 -17.76 -12.23
N LYS A 48 3.42 -16.68 -11.78
CA LYS A 48 4.76 -16.25 -12.20
C LYS A 48 5.81 -16.90 -11.31
N ILE A 49 6.72 -17.64 -11.95
CA ILE A 49 7.84 -18.33 -11.30
C ILE A 49 9.11 -17.55 -11.57
N VAL A 50 9.80 -17.11 -10.52
CA VAL A 50 11.17 -16.58 -10.57
C VAL A 50 12.13 -17.76 -10.42
N ALA A 51 13.03 -17.93 -11.38
CA ALA A 51 13.98 -19.04 -11.40
C ALA A 51 15.39 -18.62 -11.84
N PHE A 52 16.41 -19.38 -11.42
CA PHE A 52 17.80 -19.29 -11.87
C PHE A 52 18.20 -20.60 -12.55
N ASP A 53 18.54 -20.55 -13.85
CA ASP A 53 18.86 -21.74 -14.66
C ASP A 53 17.85 -22.90 -14.50
N GLY A 54 16.56 -22.56 -14.32
CA GLY A 54 15.46 -23.51 -14.09
C GLY A 54 15.23 -23.93 -12.63
N LYS A 55 16.10 -23.58 -11.68
CA LYS A 55 15.85 -23.74 -10.24
C LYS A 55 14.89 -22.63 -9.79
N GLU A 56 13.69 -23.00 -9.36
CA GLU A 56 12.71 -22.09 -8.75
C GLU A 56 13.26 -21.43 -7.46
N LEU A 57 13.01 -20.13 -7.32
CA LEU A 57 13.45 -19.28 -6.22
C LEU A 57 12.31 -18.56 -5.50
N ALA A 58 11.23 -18.24 -6.22
CA ALA A 58 9.99 -17.69 -5.71
C ALA A 58 8.85 -17.87 -6.73
N ARG A 59 7.60 -17.80 -6.27
CA ARG A 59 6.38 -18.00 -7.06
C ARG A 59 5.22 -17.23 -6.44
N ASN A 60 4.46 -16.48 -7.25
CA ASN A 60 3.10 -16.00 -6.93
C ASN A 60 2.41 -15.48 -8.22
N TYR A 61 1.16 -14.99 -8.15
CA TYR A 61 0.36 -14.50 -9.28
C TYR A 61 0.99 -13.32 -10.04
N VAL A 62 1.74 -12.46 -9.37
CA VAL A 62 2.59 -11.46 -10.02
C VAL A 62 4.04 -11.57 -9.55
N ALA A 63 4.96 -11.35 -10.48
CA ALA A 63 6.39 -11.22 -10.22
C ALA A 63 6.99 -10.20 -11.20
N TYR A 64 7.76 -9.26 -10.68
CA TYR A 64 8.45 -8.21 -11.44
C TYR A 64 9.93 -8.19 -11.09
N PHE A 65 10.78 -7.85 -12.06
CA PHE A 65 12.18 -7.57 -11.82
C PHE A 65 12.35 -6.07 -11.55
N ASP A 66 12.99 -5.71 -10.43
CA ASP A 66 13.31 -4.33 -10.08
C ASP A 66 14.70 -3.97 -10.61
N LYS A 67 15.76 -4.54 -10.03
CA LYS A 67 17.15 -4.23 -10.40
C LYS A 67 18.15 -5.28 -9.93
N ILE A 68 19.37 -5.18 -10.43
CA ILE A 68 20.57 -5.79 -9.82
C ILE A 68 21.37 -4.68 -9.15
N VAL A 69 21.83 -4.94 -7.92
CA VAL A 69 22.75 -4.07 -7.17
C VAL A 69 24.01 -4.83 -6.80
N ASP A 70 25.09 -4.11 -6.52
CA ASP A 70 26.35 -4.64 -6.01
C ASP A 70 26.53 -4.16 -4.57
N LEU A 71 26.67 -5.10 -3.63
CA LEU A 71 26.93 -4.83 -2.22
C LEU A 71 28.28 -5.43 -1.84
N ALA A 72 29.28 -4.60 -1.54
CA ALA A 72 30.64 -5.02 -1.21
C ALA A 72 31.27 -6.06 -2.18
N GLY A 73 30.91 -6.03 -3.48
CA GLY A 73 31.36 -7.00 -4.49
C GLY A 73 30.45 -8.22 -4.68
N VAL A 74 29.31 -8.30 -3.98
CA VAL A 74 28.30 -9.35 -4.15
C VAL A 74 27.11 -8.78 -4.93
N LYS A 75 26.80 -9.36 -6.09
CA LYS A 75 25.60 -8.97 -6.85
C LYS A 75 24.35 -9.58 -6.23
N VAL A 76 23.31 -8.77 -6.17
CA VAL A 76 21.98 -9.12 -5.66
C VAL A 76 20.94 -8.68 -6.68
N ALA A 77 20.14 -9.60 -7.19
CA ALA A 77 18.96 -9.29 -7.99
C ALA A 77 17.75 -9.15 -7.05
N LEU A 78 16.96 -8.10 -7.25
CA LEU A 78 15.74 -7.80 -6.52
C LEU A 78 14.53 -8.04 -7.43
N PHE A 79 13.53 -8.73 -6.89
CA PHE A 79 12.24 -8.96 -7.52
C PHE A 79 11.12 -8.59 -6.55
N ASP A 80 10.00 -8.12 -7.07
CA ASP A 80 8.76 -7.92 -6.31
C ASP A 80 7.77 -9.04 -6.68
N VAL A 81 7.32 -9.82 -5.69
CA VAL A 81 6.51 -11.03 -5.90
C VAL A 81 5.31 -11.05 -4.94
N GLY A 82 4.10 -11.35 -5.42
CA GLY A 82 2.91 -11.37 -4.57
C GLY A 82 1.61 -11.71 -5.31
N ASP A 83 0.49 -11.64 -4.60
CA ASP A 83 -0.84 -11.96 -5.14
C ASP A 83 -1.32 -10.91 -6.17
N GLY A 84 -0.79 -9.70 -6.09
CA GLY A 84 -1.23 -8.54 -6.86
C GLY A 84 -2.49 -7.88 -6.27
N GLY A 85 -3.17 -7.07 -7.08
CA GLY A 85 -4.32 -6.27 -6.64
C GLY A 85 -3.91 -5.01 -5.89
N ASN A 86 -4.77 -4.54 -4.97
CA ASN A 86 -4.61 -3.29 -4.22
C ASN A 86 -4.78 -3.44 -2.69
N ALA A 87 -4.87 -4.67 -2.18
CA ALA A 87 -5.09 -4.94 -0.75
C ALA A 87 -3.78 -4.94 0.05
N CYS A 88 -2.71 -5.52 -0.50
CA CYS A 88 -1.38 -5.58 0.09
C CYS A 88 -0.29 -5.26 -0.94
N GLY A 89 0.89 -4.89 -0.46
CA GLY A 89 2.08 -4.73 -1.28
C GLY A 89 2.66 -6.07 -1.73
N LEU A 90 3.69 -6.02 -2.57
CA LEU A 90 4.43 -7.20 -3.00
C LEU A 90 5.58 -7.48 -2.02
N ALA A 91 5.96 -8.75 -1.87
CA ALA A 91 7.12 -9.16 -1.12
C ALA A 91 8.41 -8.94 -1.93
N ALA A 92 9.47 -8.48 -1.29
CA ALA A 92 10.77 -8.31 -1.92
C ALA A 92 11.56 -9.62 -1.86
N VAL A 93 11.87 -10.19 -3.02
CA VAL A 93 12.70 -11.40 -3.15
C VAL A 93 14.11 -10.99 -3.56
N LEU A 94 15.07 -11.26 -2.68
CA LEU A 94 16.49 -11.01 -2.89
C LEU A 94 17.16 -12.31 -3.35
N VAL A 95 17.89 -12.25 -4.45
CA VAL A 95 18.59 -13.39 -5.07
C VAL A 95 20.06 -13.07 -5.21
N TRP A 96 20.94 -13.90 -4.66
CA TRP A 96 22.39 -13.69 -4.71
C TRP A 96 23.14 -15.02 -4.80
N LYS A 97 24.41 -14.96 -5.21
CA LYS A 97 25.32 -16.11 -5.21
C LYS A 97 26.51 -15.82 -4.31
N PRO A 98 26.65 -16.50 -3.16
CA PRO A 98 27.86 -16.43 -2.35
C PRO A 98 29.08 -16.85 -3.17
N LYS A 99 30.24 -16.30 -2.82
CA LYS A 99 31.51 -16.73 -3.43
C LYS A 99 31.69 -18.25 -3.23
N ASP A 100 31.94 -18.95 -4.33
CA ASP A 100 32.09 -20.41 -4.39
C ASP A 100 30.85 -21.22 -3.92
N GLY A 101 29.66 -20.59 -3.87
CA GLY A 101 28.41 -21.20 -3.42
C GLY A 101 27.30 -21.28 -4.48
N ASP A 102 26.21 -21.97 -4.12
CA ASP A 102 24.99 -22.07 -4.93
C ASP A 102 24.14 -20.79 -4.84
N ILE A 103 23.28 -20.58 -5.84
CA ILE A 103 22.29 -19.50 -5.84
C ILE A 103 21.35 -19.61 -4.61
N GLN A 104 21.23 -18.51 -3.88
CA GLN A 104 20.39 -18.33 -2.70
C GLN A 104 19.24 -17.37 -3.02
N SER A 105 18.13 -17.51 -2.31
CA SER A 105 17.06 -16.51 -2.26
C SER A 105 16.52 -16.33 -0.84
N ILE A 106 15.97 -15.16 -0.56
CA ILE A 106 15.16 -14.88 0.63
C ILE A 106 13.99 -13.98 0.22
N SER A 107 12.83 -14.21 0.81
CA SER A 107 11.68 -13.31 0.68
C SER A 107 11.54 -12.46 1.94
N ILE A 108 11.31 -11.16 1.77
CA ILE A 108 10.99 -10.22 2.82
C ILE A 108 9.54 -9.77 2.59
N GLY A 109 8.72 -9.79 3.65
CA GLY A 109 7.35 -9.28 3.60
C GLY A 109 6.32 -10.18 2.90
N ALA A 110 6.61 -11.48 2.72
CA ALA A 110 5.66 -12.45 2.15
C ALA A 110 4.62 -12.95 3.16
N ASP A 111 5.00 -13.07 4.44
CA ASP A 111 4.06 -13.33 5.55
C ASP A 111 3.45 -12.03 6.12
N ASP A 112 3.94 -10.87 5.64
CA ASP A 112 3.43 -9.53 5.96
C ASP A 112 2.55 -9.03 4.78
N CYS A 113 1.92 -7.86 4.90
CA CYS A 113 1.13 -7.23 3.82
C CYS A 113 2.03 -6.56 2.74
N GLY A 114 3.09 -7.27 2.32
CA GLY A 114 4.15 -6.79 1.42
C GLY A 114 5.40 -6.28 2.12
N ALA A 115 6.46 -6.05 1.35
CA ALA A 115 7.69 -5.41 1.79
C ALA A 115 7.64 -3.88 1.56
N PRO A 116 8.29 -3.08 2.43
CA PRO A 116 8.64 -1.71 2.10
C PRO A 116 9.65 -1.66 0.94
N PRO A 117 9.72 -0.56 0.18
CA PRO A 117 10.73 -0.38 -0.87
C PRO A 117 12.17 -0.55 -0.35
N ALA A 118 12.98 -1.32 -1.09
CA ALA A 118 14.36 -1.61 -0.75
C ALA A 118 15.27 -0.36 -0.84
N ALA A 119 15.76 0.13 0.30
CA ALA A 119 16.72 1.22 0.38
C ALA A 119 18.15 0.67 0.35
N VAL A 120 18.84 0.88 -0.77
CA VAL A 120 20.16 0.27 -1.05
C VAL A 120 21.30 1.19 -0.62
N THR A 121 22.29 0.63 0.08
CA THR A 121 23.56 1.27 0.45
C THR A 121 24.74 0.52 -0.19
N GLU A 122 25.98 0.93 0.07
CA GLU A 122 27.19 0.26 -0.47
C GLU A 122 27.34 -1.20 0.00
N ASN A 123 26.82 -1.55 1.19
CA ASN A 123 27.06 -2.85 1.83
C ASN A 123 25.78 -3.59 2.26
N SER A 124 24.62 -2.93 2.22
CA SER A 124 23.37 -3.47 2.82
C SER A 124 22.11 -2.92 2.15
N ILE A 125 21.02 -3.67 2.23
CA ILE A 125 19.67 -3.27 1.82
C ILE A 125 18.81 -3.12 3.08
N PHE A 126 18.17 -1.96 3.24
CA PHE A 126 17.26 -1.66 4.34
C PHE A 126 15.80 -1.72 3.87
N PHE A 127 14.95 -2.26 4.73
CA PHE A 127 13.50 -2.27 4.58
C PHE A 127 12.91 -1.48 5.76
N VAL A 128 12.61 -0.21 5.51
CA VAL A 128 12.08 0.72 6.52
C VAL A 128 10.55 0.64 6.49
N PRO A 129 9.89 0.11 7.53
CA PRO A 129 8.45 -0.10 7.51
C PRO A 129 7.65 1.20 7.58
N TYR A 130 6.37 1.12 7.19
CA TYR A 130 5.39 2.17 7.39
C TYR A 130 4.45 1.74 8.54
N PRO A 131 4.78 2.03 9.81
CA PRO A 131 3.90 1.66 10.92
C PRO A 131 2.54 2.33 10.78
N LEU A 132 1.50 1.64 11.22
CA LEU A 132 0.15 2.19 11.40
C LEU A 132 0.05 3.02 12.69
N PRO A 133 -0.97 3.88 12.83
CA PRO A 133 -1.22 4.63 14.06
C PRO A 133 -1.24 3.74 15.31
N GLY A 134 -0.32 3.99 16.24
CA GLY A 134 -0.13 3.21 17.48
C GLY A 134 0.83 2.02 17.37
N GLU A 135 1.35 1.72 16.19
CA GLU A 135 2.22 0.57 15.93
C GLU A 135 3.72 0.87 16.15
N THR A 136 4.51 -0.19 16.36
CA THR A 136 5.96 -0.20 16.29
C THR A 136 6.40 -1.42 15.50
N LEU A 137 7.20 -1.22 14.45
CA LEU A 137 7.64 -2.27 13.52
C LEU A 137 9.17 -2.31 13.40
N PRO A 138 9.77 -3.50 13.21
CA PRO A 138 11.21 -3.64 13.07
C PRO A 138 11.67 -3.13 11.70
N VAL A 139 12.69 -2.27 11.70
CA VAL A 139 13.51 -1.96 10.52
C VAL A 139 14.36 -3.20 10.21
N LYS A 140 14.08 -3.88 9.09
CA LYS A 140 14.84 -5.06 8.66
C LYS A 140 16.02 -4.60 7.79
N VAL A 141 17.20 -5.18 7.96
CA VAL A 141 18.39 -4.95 7.13
C VAL A 141 18.92 -6.28 6.62
N TRP A 142 19.37 -6.33 5.38
CA TRP A 142 20.03 -7.49 4.79
C TRP A 142 21.41 -7.10 4.27
N ALA A 143 22.42 -7.91 4.58
CA ALA A 143 23.74 -7.82 3.98
C ALA A 143 24.28 -9.21 3.60
N PRO A 144 25.21 -9.34 2.62
CA PRO A 144 25.69 -10.63 2.14
C PRO A 144 26.40 -11.50 3.19
N ASP A 145 26.98 -10.87 4.22
CA ASP A 145 27.76 -11.50 5.29
C ASP A 145 26.94 -11.79 6.56
N THR A 146 25.95 -10.95 6.88
CA THR A 146 25.13 -11.06 8.09
C THR A 146 23.73 -11.65 7.87
N GLY A 147 23.26 -11.72 6.63
CA GLY A 147 21.90 -12.13 6.29
C GLY A 147 20.85 -11.08 6.68
N LEU A 148 19.59 -11.50 6.80
CA LEU A 148 18.49 -10.64 7.25
C LEU A 148 18.49 -10.50 8.78
N GLN A 149 18.51 -9.27 9.28
CA GLN A 149 18.53 -8.93 10.70
C GLN A 149 17.59 -7.77 11.02
N VAL A 150 17.23 -7.61 12.30
CA VAL A 150 16.56 -6.39 12.79
C VAL A 150 17.64 -5.36 13.13
N HIS A 151 17.56 -4.18 12.52
CA HIS A 151 18.48 -3.07 12.77
C HIS A 151 18.04 -2.20 13.97
N GLY A 152 16.73 -2.14 14.23
CA GLY A 152 16.09 -1.38 15.29
C GLY A 152 14.59 -1.31 15.05
N ASP A 153 13.87 -0.59 15.91
CA ASP A 153 12.42 -0.44 15.83
C ASP A 153 12.01 0.97 15.36
N LEU A 154 10.92 1.05 14.61
CA LEU A 154 10.29 2.29 14.16
C LEU A 154 8.85 2.37 14.66
N THR A 155 8.59 3.34 15.55
CA THR A 155 7.26 3.63 16.10
C THR A 155 6.56 4.71 15.28
N TYR A 156 5.24 4.61 15.13
CA TYR A 156 4.42 5.68 14.54
C TYR A 156 4.55 7.00 15.32
N ALA A 157 4.80 8.09 14.61
CA ALA A 157 4.72 9.44 15.16
C ALA A 157 3.89 10.35 14.22
N PRO A 158 2.91 11.11 14.74
CA PRO A 158 2.24 12.14 13.95
C PRO A 158 3.18 13.32 13.66
N GLN A 159 2.82 14.15 12.68
CA GLN A 159 3.53 15.38 12.36
C GLN A 159 3.42 16.38 13.52
N PRO A 160 4.53 16.73 14.19
CA PRO A 160 4.50 17.56 15.40
C PRO A 160 4.05 18.99 15.10
N GLY A 161 3.31 19.58 16.05
CA GLY A 161 2.84 20.97 15.99
C GLY A 161 1.55 21.19 15.20
N THR A 162 0.91 20.13 14.70
CA THR A 162 -0.35 20.22 13.93
C THR A 162 -1.59 20.13 14.82
N ASP A 163 -2.57 21.01 14.61
CA ASP A 163 -3.84 21.09 15.34
C ASP A 163 -5.03 20.86 14.38
N TRP A 164 -6.25 20.80 14.93
CA TRP A 164 -7.50 20.61 14.18
C TRP A 164 -7.75 21.62 13.04
N ALA A 165 -7.08 22.78 13.06
CA ALA A 165 -7.16 23.78 11.98
C ALA A 165 -6.36 23.39 10.72
N ASP A 166 -5.38 22.49 10.86
CA ASP A 166 -4.50 22.04 9.78
C ASP A 166 -5.06 20.81 9.02
N LEU A 167 -6.31 20.42 9.30
CA LEU A 167 -6.96 19.27 8.68
C LEU A 167 -7.48 19.61 7.28
N ASP A 168 -6.80 19.07 6.26
CA ASP A 168 -7.24 19.10 4.87
C ASP A 168 -7.47 17.68 4.31
N PRO A 169 -8.73 17.21 4.24
CA PRO A 169 -9.07 15.91 3.67
C PRO A 169 -8.63 15.69 2.22
N GLN A 170 -8.33 16.75 1.46
CA GLN A 170 -7.82 16.61 0.08
C GLN A 170 -6.35 16.21 0.02
N GLN A 171 -5.61 16.35 1.12
CA GLN A 171 -4.19 15.95 1.23
C GLN A 171 -4.01 14.54 1.81
N PHE A 172 -5.11 13.86 2.14
CA PHE A 172 -5.09 12.51 2.71
C PHE A 172 -4.89 11.45 1.62
N VAL A 173 -3.65 11.29 1.17
CA VAL A 173 -3.25 10.36 0.10
C VAL A 173 -3.63 8.90 0.38
N ASP A 174 -3.69 8.47 1.64
CA ASP A 174 -4.06 7.11 2.06
C ASP A 174 -5.55 7.00 2.49
N GLY A 175 -6.37 7.99 2.11
CA GLY A 175 -7.71 8.16 2.65
C GLY A 175 -7.71 8.52 4.13
N ILE A 176 -8.80 8.23 4.87
CA ILE A 176 -9.00 8.85 6.20
C ILE A 176 -7.95 8.48 7.26
N ILE A 177 -7.17 7.39 7.06
CA ILE A 177 -5.98 7.08 7.87
C ILE A 177 -4.99 8.26 7.88
N GLY A 178 -4.91 9.04 6.79
CA GLY A 178 -4.12 10.26 6.70
C GLY A 178 -4.41 11.28 7.80
N ALA A 179 -5.62 11.28 8.39
CA ALA A 179 -5.97 12.15 9.50
C ALA A 179 -5.14 11.88 10.77
N PHE A 180 -4.66 10.65 10.99
CA PHE A 180 -3.78 10.33 12.12
C PHE A 180 -2.39 10.96 12.01
N ARG A 181 -1.99 11.47 10.83
CA ARG A 181 -0.75 12.24 10.67
C ARG A 181 -0.83 13.58 11.42
N ASN A 182 -2.03 14.08 11.72
CA ASN A 182 -2.23 15.29 12.54
C ASN A 182 -2.09 14.97 14.03
N GLU A 183 -1.25 15.72 14.76
CA GLU A 183 -0.91 15.44 16.16
C GLU A 183 -2.10 15.58 17.12
N ALA A 184 -2.97 16.56 16.90
CA ALA A 184 -4.16 16.73 17.73
C ALA A 184 -5.19 15.61 17.51
N VAL A 185 -5.38 15.17 16.26
CA VAL A 185 -6.21 13.99 15.94
C VAL A 185 -5.59 12.71 16.51
N TYR A 186 -4.29 12.48 16.32
CA TYR A 186 -3.60 11.31 16.87
C TYR A 186 -3.76 11.20 18.39
N LYS A 187 -3.53 12.30 19.13
CA LYS A 187 -3.69 12.32 20.60
C LYS A 187 -5.14 12.10 21.04
N ALA A 188 -6.11 12.67 20.32
CA ALA A 188 -7.52 12.43 20.58
C ALA A 188 -7.92 10.96 20.32
N ALA A 189 -7.40 10.37 19.24
CA ALA A 189 -7.62 8.98 18.88
C ALA A 189 -6.99 8.01 19.89
N GLN A 190 -5.72 8.24 20.27
CA GLN A 190 -5.01 7.47 21.28
C GLN A 190 -5.75 7.49 22.63
N LYS A 191 -6.34 8.62 23.01
CA LYS A 191 -7.16 8.74 24.22
C LYS A 191 -8.48 7.94 24.16
N LEU A 192 -9.08 7.80 22.98
CA LEU A 192 -10.36 7.09 22.78
C LEU A 192 -10.17 5.58 22.58
N LEU A 193 -9.23 5.19 21.71
CA LEU A 193 -8.98 3.81 21.30
C LEU A 193 -8.00 3.09 22.24
N GLY A 194 -7.04 3.79 22.84
CA GLY A 194 -6.02 3.17 23.70
C GLY A 194 -5.27 2.05 22.97
N SER A 195 -5.32 0.83 23.51
CA SER A 195 -4.72 -0.36 22.91
C SER A 195 -5.41 -0.85 21.64
N ASP A 196 -6.66 -0.43 21.37
CA ASP A 196 -7.37 -0.78 20.13
C ASP A 196 -6.88 0.02 18.91
N MET A 197 -6.01 1.02 19.10
CA MET A 197 -5.65 2.01 18.08
C MET A 197 -5.10 1.39 16.78
N THR A 198 -4.14 0.47 16.88
CA THR A 198 -3.56 -0.20 15.70
C THR A 198 -4.59 -1.05 14.98
N ASN A 199 -5.31 -1.92 15.70
CA ASN A 199 -6.34 -2.80 15.13
C ASN A 199 -7.46 -2.01 14.44
N PHE A 200 -7.87 -0.88 15.04
CA PHE A 200 -8.83 0.01 14.42
C PHE A 200 -8.25 0.68 13.16
N ALA A 201 -7.00 1.14 13.17
CA ALA A 201 -6.37 1.70 11.97
C ALA A 201 -6.22 0.67 10.85
N THR A 202 -5.90 -0.60 11.18
CA THR A 202 -5.87 -1.72 10.22
C THR A 202 -7.23 -1.91 9.53
N SER A 203 -8.34 -1.71 10.25
CA SER A 203 -9.71 -1.81 9.70
C SER A 203 -10.08 -0.72 8.69
N LEU A 204 -9.19 0.25 8.43
CA LEU A 204 -9.37 1.32 7.46
C LEU A 204 -8.40 1.23 6.26
N MET A 205 -7.52 0.23 6.20
CA MET A 205 -6.43 0.19 5.20
C MET A 205 -6.96 0.14 3.77
N VAL A 206 -7.89 -0.77 3.49
CA VAL A 206 -8.56 -0.83 2.18
C VAL A 206 -9.76 0.09 2.21
N ASN A 207 -9.61 1.33 1.74
CA ASN A 207 -10.66 2.35 1.76
C ASN A 207 -10.79 3.10 0.41
N GLY A 208 -11.93 3.78 0.22
CA GLY A 208 -12.28 4.50 -1.01
C GLY A 208 -11.93 6.00 -1.02
N GLY A 209 -11.13 6.49 -0.06
CA GLY A 209 -10.90 7.92 0.17
C GLY A 209 -11.83 8.52 1.23
N THR A 210 -11.83 9.85 1.36
CA THR A 210 -12.54 10.58 2.42
C THR A 210 -13.73 11.38 1.86
N GLU A 211 -14.91 11.17 2.42
CA GLU A 211 -16.13 11.91 2.10
C GLU A 211 -16.38 13.07 3.07
N LYS A 212 -17.12 14.09 2.63
CA LYS A 212 -17.46 15.27 3.44
C LYS A 212 -18.97 15.43 3.59
N MET A 213 -19.44 15.44 4.83
CA MET A 213 -20.84 15.63 5.20
C MET A 213 -21.26 17.11 5.11
N PRO A 214 -22.56 17.42 4.94
CA PRO A 214 -23.11 18.78 5.00
C PRO A 214 -22.72 19.60 6.24
N SER A 215 -22.60 18.98 7.42
CA SER A 215 -22.11 19.63 8.64
C SER A 215 -20.65 20.14 8.55
N GLY A 216 -19.86 19.60 7.63
CA GLY A 216 -18.42 19.80 7.53
C GLY A 216 -17.59 18.75 8.27
N VAL A 217 -18.23 17.76 8.90
CA VAL A 217 -17.59 16.49 9.30
C VAL A 217 -17.07 15.78 8.06
N PHE A 218 -15.96 15.05 8.19
CA PHE A 218 -15.48 14.16 7.14
C PHE A 218 -15.36 12.72 7.65
N SER A 219 -15.61 11.75 6.78
CA SER A 219 -15.69 10.33 7.14
C SER A 219 -15.24 9.41 6.02
N ALA A 220 -14.89 8.17 6.40
CA ALA A 220 -14.77 7.06 5.47
C ALA A 220 -15.07 5.74 6.18
N SER A 221 -15.32 4.70 5.40
CA SER A 221 -15.17 3.32 5.85
C SER A 221 -14.05 2.63 5.06
N GLY A 222 -13.51 1.57 5.66
CA GLY A 222 -12.56 0.69 5.00
C GLY A 222 -12.67 -0.73 5.55
N CYS A 223 -11.72 -1.58 5.14
CA CYS A 223 -11.58 -2.93 5.67
C CYS A 223 -10.13 -3.29 5.95
N ILE A 224 -9.97 -4.33 6.77
CA ILE A 224 -8.72 -5.08 6.91
C ILE A 224 -8.40 -5.75 5.55
N PRO A 225 -7.15 -5.70 5.06
CA PRO A 225 -6.75 -6.39 3.84
C PRO A 225 -7.18 -7.87 3.85
N HIS A 226 -7.71 -8.34 2.72
CA HIS A 226 -8.22 -9.72 2.54
C HIS A 226 -9.40 -10.13 3.46
N ALA A 227 -9.95 -9.25 4.31
CA ALA A 227 -11.01 -9.56 5.29
C ALA A 227 -12.17 -8.55 5.32
N CYS A 228 -12.49 -7.97 4.16
CA CYS A 228 -13.60 -7.04 3.99
C CYS A 228 -14.97 -7.71 4.23
N GLY A 229 -15.87 -7.00 4.92
CA GLY A 229 -17.21 -7.44 5.31
C GLY A 229 -17.28 -8.15 6.67
N THR A 230 -16.16 -8.29 7.39
CA THR A 230 -16.12 -8.96 8.71
C THR A 230 -15.76 -8.01 9.86
N TYR A 231 -14.74 -7.17 9.68
CA TYR A 231 -14.20 -6.28 10.70
C TYR A 231 -14.00 -4.85 10.14
N ASP A 232 -14.88 -4.42 9.22
CA ASP A 232 -14.79 -3.11 8.57
C ASP A 232 -14.82 -1.96 9.58
N GLY A 233 -13.95 -0.98 9.36
CA GLY A 233 -13.86 0.24 10.14
C GLY A 233 -14.68 1.36 9.52
N PHE A 234 -15.21 2.23 10.38
CA PHE A 234 -15.75 3.54 10.03
C PHE A 234 -15.12 4.59 10.95
N MET A 235 -14.63 5.67 10.37
CA MET A 235 -14.11 6.83 11.07
C MET A 235 -14.83 8.09 10.60
N ALA A 236 -15.16 8.98 11.54
CA ALA A 236 -15.54 10.35 11.26
C ALA A 236 -14.82 11.34 12.17
N VAL A 237 -14.51 12.50 11.61
CA VAL A 237 -13.77 13.59 12.26
C VAL A 237 -14.60 14.86 12.17
N ASP A 238 -14.84 15.50 13.32
CA ASP A 238 -15.47 16.82 13.42
C ASP A 238 -14.41 17.86 13.84
N PRO A 239 -13.85 18.64 12.89
CA PRO A 239 -12.88 19.68 13.20
C PRO A 239 -13.45 20.84 14.03
N LYS A 240 -14.77 21.09 13.94
CA LYS A 240 -15.44 22.20 14.65
C LYS A 240 -15.65 21.84 16.12
N ALA A 241 -16.14 20.63 16.39
CA ALA A 241 -16.30 20.12 17.75
C ALA A 241 -14.99 19.60 18.37
N LYS A 242 -13.93 19.43 17.57
CA LYS A 242 -12.67 18.77 17.93
C LYS A 242 -12.92 17.35 18.47
N LYS A 243 -13.72 16.56 17.72
CA LYS A 243 -14.16 15.20 18.09
C LYS A 243 -13.87 14.17 17.01
N LEU A 244 -13.70 12.93 17.46
CA LEU A 244 -13.55 11.73 16.62
C LEU A 244 -14.65 10.73 16.97
N TYR A 245 -15.07 9.97 15.98
CA TYR A 245 -16.07 8.93 16.07
C TYR A 245 -15.55 7.71 15.31
N PHE A 246 -15.49 6.57 15.97
CA PHE A 246 -14.91 5.34 15.46
C PHE A 246 -15.90 4.19 15.66
N ALA A 247 -16.18 3.40 14.64
CA ALA A 247 -16.97 2.18 14.75
C ALA A 247 -16.28 1.05 13.98
N GLN A 248 -16.25 -0.15 14.54
CA GLN A 248 -15.70 -1.35 13.90
C GLN A 248 -16.73 -2.47 13.94
N GLN A 249 -16.95 -3.16 12.82
CA GLN A 249 -17.73 -4.41 12.81
C GLN A 249 -17.09 -5.45 13.75
N SER A 250 -17.91 -6.35 14.27
CA SER A 250 -17.49 -7.45 15.14
C SER A 250 -18.52 -8.58 15.05
N ASP A 251 -18.29 -9.69 15.74
CA ASP A 251 -19.26 -10.80 15.86
C ASP A 251 -20.58 -10.41 16.58
N GLN A 252 -20.71 -9.17 17.06
CA GLN A 252 -21.92 -8.66 17.70
C GLN A 252 -22.83 -7.90 16.72
N PRO A 253 -24.17 -7.88 16.93
CA PRO A 253 -25.10 -7.14 16.07
C PRO A 253 -24.88 -5.62 16.02
N GLU A 254 -24.25 -5.04 17.05
CA GLU A 254 -23.85 -3.64 17.08
C GLU A 254 -22.32 -3.54 16.94
N PRO A 255 -21.80 -2.57 16.16
CA PRO A 255 -20.35 -2.37 16.02
C PRO A 255 -19.75 -1.86 17.33
N LYS A 256 -18.49 -2.24 17.60
CA LYS A 256 -17.71 -1.67 18.70
C LYS A 256 -17.46 -0.19 18.38
N ALA A 257 -17.87 0.73 19.27
CA ALA A 257 -17.88 2.15 18.98
C ALA A 257 -17.20 3.01 20.06
N TRP A 258 -16.49 4.05 19.62
CA TRP A 258 -15.82 5.04 20.47
C TRP A 258 -16.11 6.47 19.96
N PRO A 259 -16.70 7.37 20.78
CA PRO A 259 -17.40 7.09 22.04
C PRO A 259 -18.62 6.16 21.83
N ALA A 260 -19.37 5.86 22.89
CA ALA A 260 -20.56 5.00 22.76
C ALA A 260 -21.58 5.59 21.76
N LEU A 261 -22.25 4.74 20.97
CA LEU A 261 -23.14 5.17 19.87
C LEU A 261 -24.22 6.19 20.29
N GLY A 262 -24.68 6.14 21.55
CA GLY A 262 -25.64 7.12 22.09
C GLY A 262 -25.13 8.57 22.08
N GLU A 263 -23.81 8.79 22.11
CA GLU A 263 -23.16 10.10 22.10
C GLU A 263 -22.94 10.68 20.69
N TRP A 264 -23.28 9.91 19.65
CA TRP A 264 -23.03 10.27 18.25
C TRP A 264 -24.13 11.19 17.71
N PRO A 265 -23.78 12.29 17.01
CA PRO A 265 -24.72 13.03 16.17
C PRO A 265 -25.45 12.11 15.19
N ALA A 266 -26.73 12.39 14.92
CA ALA A 266 -27.56 11.55 14.05
C ALA A 266 -26.95 11.37 12.65
N GLU A 267 -26.51 12.46 12.00
CA GLU A 267 -25.86 12.44 10.68
C GLU A 267 -24.70 11.43 10.62
N ILE A 268 -23.78 11.48 11.60
CA ILE A 268 -22.61 10.58 11.65
C ILE A 268 -23.05 9.13 11.85
N ARG A 269 -24.06 8.90 12.70
CA ARG A 269 -24.61 7.56 12.97
C ARG A 269 -25.29 6.97 11.74
N ASP A 270 -26.04 7.79 10.99
CA ASP A 270 -26.76 7.37 9.78
C ASP A 270 -25.77 7.09 8.63
N THR A 271 -24.71 7.88 8.49
CA THR A 271 -23.62 7.58 7.55
C THR A 271 -22.86 6.31 7.94
N MET A 272 -22.53 6.12 9.22
CA MET A 272 -21.87 4.92 9.73
C MET A 272 -22.71 3.66 9.49
N ASN A 273 -24.00 3.71 9.82
CA ASN A 273 -24.93 2.61 9.55
C ASN A 273 -24.96 2.28 8.05
N SER A 274 -25.07 3.28 7.19
CA SER A 274 -25.07 3.08 5.73
C SER A 274 -23.76 2.45 5.24
N ALA A 275 -22.62 2.91 5.76
CA ALA A 275 -21.29 2.44 5.36
C ALA A 275 -20.97 1.01 5.81
N LEU A 276 -21.44 0.60 7.01
CA LEU A 276 -21.17 -0.72 7.58
C LEU A 276 -22.26 -1.77 7.33
N THR A 277 -23.46 -1.39 6.85
CA THR A 277 -24.53 -2.34 6.47
C THR A 277 -24.62 -2.60 4.97
N ALA A 278 -24.19 -1.67 4.10
CA ALA A 278 -24.30 -1.81 2.64
C ALA A 278 -23.30 -2.79 1.98
N LYS A 279 -22.61 -3.62 2.76
CA LYS A 279 -21.61 -4.61 2.30
C LYS A 279 -21.91 -6.05 2.71
N GLN A 280 -23.12 -6.34 3.19
CA GLN A 280 -23.63 -7.71 3.41
C GLN A 280 -24.51 -8.17 2.25
#